data_AF-A0A9P5EK17-F1
#
_entry.id   AF-A0A9P5EK17-F1
#
_cell.length_a   1.000
_cell.length_b   1.000
_cell.length_c   1.000
_cell.angle_alpha   90.00
_cell.angle_beta   90.00
_cell.angle_gamma   90.00
#
_symmetry.space_group_name_H-M   'P 1'
#
loop_
_entity.id
_entity.type
_entity.pdbx_description
1 polymer ?
#
loop_
_entity_poly.entity_id
_entity_poly.type
_entity_poly.pdbx_seq_one_letter_code
_entity_poly.pdbx_strand_id
1 'polypeptide(L)'
;MKRFEDNFCNELQEQLLDAPTTHIPDLYTFIRDSIFKAEVEALYGEMIFKICPSFCQDFWDFYDAFPVISRQLPRWLFPTKYQKRDKMLQNLHAWRIQCKAKHDSSDEGYLDCGEYEPVWGTLYIRRMVQRHEKLGFSGDGIASALLGYLFV
;
A
#
# COMPACT_ATOMS: atom_id res chain seq x y z
N MET A 1 6.88 14.84 1.71
CA MET A 1 7.47 14.90 3.07
C MET A 1 6.44 15.40 4.08
N LYS A 2 5.92 16.64 3.97
CA LYS A 2 4.91 17.17 4.90
C LYS A 2 3.69 16.25 5.16
N ARG A 3 3.08 15.68 4.11
CA ARG A 3 1.94 14.75 4.32
C ARG A 3 2.30 13.50 5.10
N PHE A 4 3.49 12.93 4.86
CA PHE A 4 3.95 11.79 5.65
C PHE A 4 4.13 12.19 7.12
N GLU A 5 4.73 13.35 7.39
CA GLU A 5 4.90 13.88 8.75
C GLU A 5 3.55 14.08 9.44
N ASP A 6 2.58 14.68 8.75
CA ASP A 6 1.23 14.91 9.27
C ASP A 6 0.53 13.57 9.56
N ASN A 7 0.56 12.63 8.61
CA ASN A 7 -0.04 11.29 8.75
C ASN A 7 0.61 10.51 9.90
N PHE A 8 1.93 10.58 10.02
CA PHE A 8 2.67 9.88 11.08
C PHE A 8 2.37 10.47 12.45
N CYS A 9 2.31 11.80 12.57
CA CYS A 9 1.89 12.46 13.81
C CYS A 9 0.48 12.02 14.23
N ASN A 10 -0.46 11.96 13.28
CA ASN A 10 -1.84 11.54 13.56
C ASN A 10 -1.92 10.08 14.00
N GLU A 11 -1.24 9.16 13.30
CA GLU A 11 -1.22 7.73 13.66
C GLU A 11 -0.61 7.51 15.04
N LEU A 12 0.46 8.23 15.39
CA LEU A 12 1.04 8.17 16.73
C LEU A 12 0.07 8.70 17.78
N GLN A 13 -0.61 9.83 17.53
CA GLN A 13 -1.57 10.40 18.47
C GLN A 13 -2.74 9.46 18.71
N GLU A 14 -3.35 8.91 17.66
CA GLU A 14 -4.47 7.97 17.78
C GLU A 14 -4.09 6.74 18.62
N GLN A 15 -2.96 6.10 18.30
CA GLN A 15 -2.55 4.91 19.06
C GLN A 15 -2.12 5.21 20.49
N LEU A 16 -1.54 6.39 20.76
CA LEU A 16 -1.16 6.80 22.12
C LEU A 16 -2.37 7.22 22.96
N LEU A 17 -3.44 7.74 22.35
CA LEU A 17 -4.70 8.07 23.04
C LEU A 17 -5.47 6.82 23.43
N ASP A 18 -5.43 5.78 22.60
CA ASP A 18 -6.09 4.49 22.86
C ASP A 18 -5.32 3.60 23.86
N ALA A 19 -4.05 3.92 24.18
CA ALA A 19 -3.22 3.14 25.08
C ALA A 19 -3.62 3.35 26.56
N PRO A 20 -4.14 2.33 27.28
CA PRO A 20 -4.65 2.50 28.64
C PRO A 20 -3.57 2.78 29.70
N THR A 21 -2.29 2.61 29.38
CA THR A 21 -1.13 2.88 30.25
C THR A 21 0.12 3.13 29.39
N THR A 22 1.16 3.72 29.97
CA THR A 22 2.46 4.11 29.37
C THR A 22 3.29 2.94 28.80
N HIS A 23 2.70 1.79 28.52
CA HIS A 23 3.38 0.56 28.16
C HIS A 23 3.05 0.15 26.72
N ILE A 24 4.01 0.35 25.82
CA ILE A 24 3.98 -0.15 24.45
C ILE A 24 4.63 -1.54 24.45
N PRO A 25 3.87 -2.63 24.20
CA PRO A 25 4.39 -4.00 24.34
C PRO A 25 5.56 -4.34 23.40
N ASP A 26 5.53 -3.78 22.18
CA ASP A 26 6.59 -3.92 21.19
C ASP A 26 6.79 -2.58 20.47
N LEU A 27 7.82 -1.84 20.89
CA LEU A 27 8.17 -0.54 20.33
C LEU A 27 8.53 -0.64 18.84
N TYR A 28 9.16 -1.75 18.41
CA TYR A 28 9.55 -1.91 17.02
C TYR A 28 8.31 -2.06 16.14
N THR A 29 7.43 -3.01 16.48
CA THR A 29 6.17 -3.22 15.73
C THR A 29 5.32 -1.96 15.72
N PHE A 30 5.23 -1.26 16.85
CA PHE A 30 4.52 0.02 16.96
C PHE A 30 5.04 1.07 15.97
N ILE A 31 6.33 1.42 16.05
CA ILE A 31 6.91 2.44 15.17
C ILE A 31 6.89 2.01 13.71
N ARG A 32 7.24 0.75 13.43
CA ARG A 32 7.28 0.17 12.09
C ARG A 32 5.93 0.28 11.39
N ASP A 33 4.85 -0.13 12.06
CA ASP A 33 3.51 -0.11 11.48
C ASP A 33 2.98 1.31 11.33
N SER A 34 3.28 2.20 12.29
CA SER A 34 2.89 3.62 12.18
C SER A 34 3.58 4.32 11.01
N ILE A 35 4.89 4.08 10.80
CA ILE A 35 5.61 4.63 9.66
C ILE A 35 5.02 4.07 8.36
N PHE A 36 4.85 2.75 8.27
CA PHE A 36 4.34 2.11 7.06
C PHE A 36 2.97 2.64 6.65
N LYS A 37 2.02 2.75 7.59
CA LYS A 37 0.69 3.30 7.30
C LYS A 37 0.77 4.75 6.83
N ALA A 38 1.55 5.59 7.52
CA ALA A 38 1.70 6.99 7.15
C ALA A 38 2.29 7.16 5.74
N GLU A 39 3.32 6.37 5.38
CA GLU A 39 3.94 6.39 4.05
C GLU A 39 2.98 5.91 2.95
N VAL A 40 2.35 4.76 3.18
CA VAL A 40 1.44 4.15 2.21
C VAL A 40 0.24 5.05 1.96
N GLU A 41 -0.34 5.64 2.99
CA GLU A 41 -1.43 6.61 2.82
C GLU A 41 -0.95 7.87 2.10
N ALA A 42 0.22 8.39 2.45
CA ALA A 42 0.77 9.58 1.80
C ALA A 42 1.03 9.36 0.29
N LEU A 43 1.38 8.13 -0.12
CA LEU A 43 1.68 7.78 -1.51
C LEU A 43 0.46 7.31 -2.31
N TYR A 44 -0.34 6.40 -1.76
CA TYR A 44 -1.45 5.69 -2.43
C TYR A 44 -2.84 6.24 -2.07
N GLY A 45 -2.90 7.20 -1.14
CA GLY A 45 -4.13 7.83 -0.70
C GLY A 45 -4.86 7.03 0.37
N GLU A 46 -5.76 7.71 1.09
CA GLU A 46 -6.56 7.15 2.19
C GLU A 46 -7.41 5.93 1.80
N MET A 47 -7.76 5.82 0.51
CA MET A 47 -8.61 4.73 0.04
C MET A 47 -7.95 3.36 0.17
N ILE A 48 -6.61 3.27 0.24
CA ILE A 48 -5.92 1.97 0.33
C ILE A 48 -6.25 1.22 1.62
N PHE A 49 -6.25 1.88 2.78
CA PHE A 49 -6.62 1.25 4.05
C PHE A 49 -8.15 1.12 4.22
N LYS A 50 -8.94 1.97 3.55
CA LYS A 50 -10.41 1.82 3.49
C LYS A 50 -10.83 0.57 2.70
N ILE A 51 -10.12 0.25 1.61
CA ILE A 51 -10.42 -0.92 0.75
C ILE A 51 -9.72 -2.18 1.27
N CYS A 52 -8.51 -2.03 1.81
CA CYS A 52 -7.70 -3.11 2.35
C CYS A 52 -7.32 -2.82 3.81
N PRO A 53 -8.22 -3.01 4.79
CA PRO A 53 -7.95 -2.69 6.19
C PRO A 53 -6.75 -3.47 6.78
N SER A 54 -6.52 -4.69 6.30
CA SER A 54 -5.40 -5.55 6.73
C SER A 54 -4.08 -5.29 5.98
N PHE A 55 -4.00 -4.27 5.11
CA PHE A 55 -2.87 -4.09 4.19
C PHE A 55 -1.50 -4.03 4.87
N CYS A 56 -1.40 -3.37 6.03
CA CYS A 56 -0.16 -3.31 6.81
C CYS A 56 0.30 -4.69 7.27
N GLN A 57 -0.61 -5.48 7.86
CA GLN A 57 -0.29 -6.84 8.30
C GLN A 57 0.03 -7.75 7.11
N ASP A 58 -0.76 -7.65 6.03
CA ASP A 58 -0.54 -8.44 4.81
C ASP A 58 0.84 -8.14 4.18
N PHE A 59 1.30 -6.88 4.26
CA PHE A 59 2.62 -6.50 3.78
C PHE A 59 3.73 -7.14 4.61
N TRP A 60 3.66 -7.07 5.94
CA TRP A 60 4.68 -7.68 6.79
C TRP A 60 4.68 -9.21 6.70
N ASP A 61 3.52 -9.84 6.57
CA ASP A 61 3.40 -11.26 6.28
C ASP A 61 4.07 -11.64 4.94
N PHE A 62 3.94 -10.79 3.93
CA PHE A 62 4.64 -10.95 2.65
C PHE A 62 6.14 -10.71 2.79
N TYR A 63 6.55 -9.68 3.54
CA TYR A 63 7.95 -9.35 3.79
C TYR A 63 8.68 -10.52 4.46
N ASP A 64 8.05 -11.16 5.45
CA ASP A 64 8.56 -12.38 6.10
C ASP A 64 8.61 -13.60 5.16
N ALA A 65 7.77 -13.61 4.13
CA ALA A 65 7.78 -14.62 3.07
C ALA A 65 8.77 -14.32 1.94
N PHE A 66 9.24 -13.08 1.83
CA PHE A 66 10.03 -12.59 0.71
C PHE A 66 11.33 -13.37 0.45
N PRO A 67 12.09 -13.85 1.46
CA PRO A 67 13.30 -14.65 1.22
C PRO A 67 13.03 -15.95 0.44
N VAL A 68 11.87 -16.58 0.64
CA VAL A 68 11.47 -17.80 -0.09
C VAL A 68 11.12 -17.46 -1.54
N ILE A 69 10.34 -16.39 -1.70
CA ILE A 69 9.79 -15.95 -2.99
C ILE A 69 10.89 -15.41 -3.91
N SER A 70 11.78 -14.56 -3.39
CA SER A 70 12.87 -13.93 -4.15
C SER A 70 13.89 -14.94 -4.66
N ARG A 71 14.10 -16.04 -3.92
CA ARG A 71 14.94 -17.18 -4.33
C ARG A 71 14.24 -18.16 -5.27
N GLN A 72 12.98 -17.88 -5.65
CA GLN A 72 12.16 -18.73 -6.53
C GLN A 72 12.05 -20.19 -6.03
N LEU A 73 12.00 -20.39 -4.71
CA LEU A 73 11.84 -21.74 -4.16
C LEU A 73 10.49 -22.32 -4.58
N PRO A 74 10.36 -23.64 -4.82
CA PRO A 74 9.16 -24.18 -5.43
C PRO A 74 7.89 -23.91 -4.61
N ARG A 75 6.86 -23.36 -5.28
CA ARG A 75 5.59 -22.98 -4.64
C ARG A 75 4.87 -24.15 -3.97
N TRP A 76 4.99 -25.36 -4.52
CA TRP A 76 4.40 -26.56 -3.91
C TRP A 76 5.07 -26.94 -2.58
N LEU A 77 6.32 -26.53 -2.35
CA LEU A 77 7.04 -26.76 -1.10
C LEU A 77 6.75 -25.66 -0.07
N PHE A 78 6.49 -24.43 -0.52
CA PHE A 78 6.20 -23.28 0.35
C PHE A 78 4.87 -22.59 0.00
N PRO A 79 3.73 -23.31 -0.06
CA PRO A 79 2.48 -22.75 -0.57
C PRO A 79 1.99 -21.56 0.26
N THR A 80 2.15 -21.62 1.58
CA THR A 80 1.72 -20.55 2.50
C THR A 80 2.50 -19.26 2.29
N LYS A 81 3.79 -19.34 1.95
CA LYS A 81 4.62 -18.17 1.66
C LYS A 81 4.17 -17.46 0.39
N TYR A 82 3.87 -18.23 -0.65
CA TYR A 82 3.33 -17.69 -1.90
C TYR A 82 1.91 -17.11 -1.73
N GLN A 83 1.08 -17.68 -0.87
CA GLN A 83 -0.25 -17.12 -0.55
C GLN A 83 -0.15 -15.71 0.05
N LYS A 84 0.88 -15.40 0.85
CA LYS A 84 1.08 -14.03 1.38
C LYS A 84 1.34 -13.01 0.28
N ARG A 85 2.16 -13.37 -0.72
CA ARG A 85 2.35 -12.52 -1.90
C ARG A 85 1.04 -12.36 -2.68
N ASP A 86 0.34 -13.45 -2.93
CA ASP A 86 -0.90 -13.39 -3.70
C ASP A 86 -1.95 -12.52 -3.01
N LYS A 87 -2.01 -12.55 -1.67
CA LYS A 87 -2.86 -11.66 -0.87
C LYS A 87 -2.49 -10.18 -1.08
N MET A 88 -1.20 -9.84 -1.10
CA MET A 88 -0.75 -8.48 -1.42
C MET A 88 -1.14 -8.04 -2.82
N LEU A 89 -0.96 -8.92 -3.82
CA LEU A 89 -1.36 -8.64 -5.21
C LEU A 89 -2.88 -8.43 -5.32
N GLN A 90 -3.67 -9.25 -4.63
CA GLN A 90 -5.13 -9.10 -4.56
C GLN A 90 -5.55 -7.78 -3.93
N ASN A 91 -4.90 -7.36 -2.84
CA ASN A 91 -5.18 -6.09 -2.18
C ASN A 91 -4.92 -4.91 -3.14
N LEU A 92 -3.74 -4.87 -3.78
CA LEU A 92 -3.38 -3.82 -4.75
C LEU A 92 -4.29 -3.82 -5.98
N HIS A 93 -4.69 -5.00 -6.45
CA HIS A 93 -5.65 -5.13 -7.53
C HIS A 93 -7.03 -4.56 -7.13
N ALA A 94 -7.54 -4.93 -5.95
CA ALA A 94 -8.81 -4.45 -5.43
C ALA A 94 -8.81 -2.93 -5.25
N TRP A 95 -7.74 -2.38 -4.65
CA TRP A 95 -7.55 -0.94 -4.51
C TRP A 95 -7.64 -0.24 -5.87
N ARG A 96 -6.85 -0.67 -6.86
CA ARG A 96 -6.82 -0.07 -8.20
C ARG A 96 -8.20 -0.08 -8.88
N ILE A 97 -8.92 -1.21 -8.83
CA ILE A 97 -10.24 -1.34 -9.46
C ILE A 97 -11.26 -0.41 -8.80
N GLN A 98 -11.25 -0.32 -7.47
CA GLN A 98 -12.15 0.57 -6.74
C GLN A 98 -11.83 2.05 -6.98
N CYS A 99 -10.54 2.42 -7.05
CA CYS A 99 -10.14 3.79 -7.38
C CYS A 99 -10.58 4.18 -8.80
N LYS A 100 -10.49 3.27 -9.76
CA LYS A 100 -11.04 3.46 -11.12
C LYS A 100 -12.56 3.60 -11.14
N ALA A 101 -13.27 2.79 -10.36
CA ALA A 101 -14.72 2.83 -10.32
C ALA A 101 -15.25 4.13 -9.70
N LYS A 102 -14.53 4.68 -8.71
CA LYS A 102 -14.88 5.95 -8.06
C LYS A 102 -14.46 7.18 -8.85
N HIS A 103 -13.42 7.08 -9.66
CA HIS A 103 -12.89 8.20 -10.43
C HIS A 103 -12.37 7.74 -11.78
N ASP A 104 -12.98 8.24 -12.86
CA ASP A 104 -12.53 7.89 -14.20
C ASP A 104 -11.09 8.39 -14.40
N SER A 105 -10.23 7.49 -14.84
CA SER A 105 -8.78 7.73 -14.86
C SER A 105 -8.37 8.59 -16.05
N SER A 106 -9.27 8.78 -17.03
CA SER A 106 -9.14 9.63 -18.21
C SER A 106 -9.56 11.08 -17.99
N ASP A 107 -10.06 11.45 -16.81
CA ASP A 107 -10.39 12.84 -16.50
C ASP A 107 -9.11 13.67 -16.33
N GLU A 108 -8.75 14.39 -17.40
CA GLU A 108 -7.60 15.31 -17.46
C GLU A 108 -7.83 16.63 -16.72
N GLY A 109 -9.10 16.96 -16.38
CA GLY A 109 -9.45 18.17 -15.63
C GLY A 109 -8.83 18.21 -14.22
N TYR A 110 -8.28 17.08 -13.77
CA TYR A 110 -7.70 16.89 -12.45
C TYR A 110 -6.20 17.18 -12.38
N LEU A 111 -5.55 17.57 -13.48
CA LEU A 111 -4.15 18.04 -13.45
C LEU A 111 -3.96 19.33 -12.62
N ASP A 112 -5.07 19.98 -12.25
CA ASP A 112 -5.12 21.21 -11.45
C ASP A 112 -5.22 20.96 -9.92
N CYS A 113 -5.36 19.71 -9.45
CA CYS A 113 -5.56 19.39 -8.02
C CYS A 113 -4.28 19.43 -7.15
N GLY A 114 -3.13 19.78 -7.72
CA GLY A 114 -1.83 19.64 -7.06
C GLY A 114 -1.31 18.20 -7.03
N GLU A 115 -0.28 17.92 -6.21
CA GLU A 115 0.48 16.65 -6.27
C GLU A 115 -0.22 15.42 -5.67
N TYR A 116 -1.40 15.56 -5.05
CA TYR A 116 -2.10 14.47 -4.36
C TYR A 116 -3.60 14.64 -4.34
N GLU A 117 -4.29 13.50 -4.28
CA GLU A 117 -5.73 13.41 -4.03
C GLU A 117 -6.12 12.14 -3.25
N PRO A 118 -7.25 12.11 -2.53
CA PRO A 118 -7.55 11.04 -1.57
C PRO A 118 -7.82 9.64 -2.16
N VAL A 119 -8.21 9.53 -3.43
CA VAL A 119 -8.59 8.27 -4.10
C VAL A 119 -7.36 7.50 -4.58
N TRP A 120 -6.49 8.14 -5.37
CA TRP A 120 -5.27 7.54 -5.93
C TRP A 120 -3.99 7.89 -5.16
N GLY A 121 -4.06 8.83 -4.22
CA GLY A 121 -2.91 9.38 -3.55
C GLY A 121 -2.15 10.35 -4.44
N THR A 122 -0.85 10.15 -4.55
CA THR A 122 0.02 11.04 -5.33
C THR A 122 -0.21 10.92 -6.83
N LEU A 123 0.03 12.02 -7.55
CA LEU A 123 0.07 12.00 -9.02
C LEU A 123 1.11 10.99 -9.55
N TYR A 124 2.19 10.75 -8.81
CA TYR A 124 3.19 9.74 -9.16
C TYR A 124 2.56 8.34 -9.28
N ILE A 125 1.91 7.85 -8.22
CA ILE A 125 1.29 6.52 -8.21
C ILE A 125 0.24 6.39 -9.32
N ARG A 126 -0.63 7.41 -9.48
CA ARG A 126 -1.63 7.42 -10.57
C ARG A 126 -0.99 7.34 -11.95
N ARG A 127 0.04 8.15 -12.23
CA ARG A 127 0.77 8.14 -13.50
C ARG A 127 1.46 6.81 -13.76
N MET A 128 2.01 6.19 -12.71
CA MET A 128 2.60 4.86 -12.85
C MET A 128 1.53 3.83 -13.23
N VAL A 129 0.36 3.79 -12.58
CA VAL A 129 -0.74 2.90 -12.98
C VAL A 129 -1.14 3.12 -14.44
N GLN A 130 -1.41 4.37 -14.82
CA GLN A 130 -1.78 4.73 -16.20
C GLN A 130 -0.69 4.32 -17.21
N ARG A 131 0.58 4.47 -16.85
CA ARG A 131 1.71 4.07 -17.72
C ARG A 131 1.71 2.56 -17.96
N HIS A 132 1.58 1.72 -16.93
CA HIS A 132 1.57 0.27 -17.12
C HIS A 132 0.37 -0.19 -17.95
N GLU A 133 -0.78 0.48 -17.78
CA GLU A 133 -1.97 0.20 -18.60
C GLU A 133 -1.75 0.56 -20.07
N LYS A 134 -1.17 1.73 -20.36
CA LYS A 134 -0.78 2.12 -21.72
C LYS A 134 0.25 1.18 -22.34
N LEU A 135 1.10 0.54 -21.53
CA LEU A 135 2.05 -0.47 -21.97
C LEU A 135 1.42 -1.87 -22.14
N GLY A 136 0.13 -2.04 -21.87
CA GLY A 136 -0.58 -3.30 -22.07
C GLY A 136 -0.34 -4.34 -20.97
N PHE A 137 0.08 -3.93 -19.77
CA PHE A 137 0.26 -4.86 -18.65
C PHE A 137 -1.09 -5.45 -18.21
N SER A 138 -1.09 -6.73 -17.81
CA SER A 138 -2.26 -7.34 -17.19
C SER A 138 -2.53 -6.72 -15.81
N GLY A 139 -3.73 -6.94 -15.26
CA GLY A 139 -4.07 -6.49 -13.89
C GLY A 139 -3.08 -7.00 -12.85
N ASP A 140 -2.66 -8.26 -12.95
CA ASP A 140 -1.67 -8.88 -12.08
C ASP A 140 -0.27 -8.30 -12.29
N GLY A 141 0.09 -7.96 -13.54
CA GLY A 141 1.35 -7.30 -13.86
C GLY A 141 1.44 -5.90 -13.24
N ILE A 142 0.35 -5.14 -13.27
CA ILE A 142 0.27 -3.82 -12.64
C ILE A 142 0.35 -3.96 -11.11
N ALA A 143 -0.42 -4.88 -10.51
CA ALA A 143 -0.36 -5.13 -9.07
C ALA A 143 1.05 -5.53 -8.62
N SER A 144 1.75 -6.33 -9.42
CA SER A 144 3.14 -6.73 -9.16
C SER A 144 4.10 -5.54 -9.23
N ALA A 145 3.93 -4.62 -10.18
CA ALA A 145 4.72 -3.40 -10.27
C ALA A 145 4.51 -2.48 -9.07
N LEU A 146 3.24 -2.29 -8.66
CA LEU A 146 2.88 -1.48 -7.49
C LEU A 146 3.46 -2.06 -6.20
N LEU A 147 3.44 -3.39 -6.03
CA LEU A 147 4.08 -4.04 -4.88
C LEU A 147 5.57 -3.72 -4.81
N GLY A 148 6.24 -3.65 -5.97
CA GLY A 148 7.64 -3.24 -6.06
C GLY A 148 7.90 -1.80 -5.57
N TYR A 149 6.94 -0.89 -5.74
CA TYR A 149 7.09 0.52 -5.30
C TYR A 149 6.98 0.71 -3.80
N LEU A 150 6.60 -0.31 -3.03
CA LEU A 150 6.69 -0.28 -1.57
C LEU A 150 8.12 -0.47 -1.04
N PHE A 151 9.09 -0.76 -1.92
CA PHE A 151 10.49 -1.00 -1.57
C PHE A 151 11.45 0.08 -2.07
N VAL A 152 10.93 1.17 -2.66
CA VAL A 152 11.72 2.24 -3.31
C VAL A 152 11.59 3.54 -2.56
#